data_AF-A0AAX6BP56-F1
#
_entry.id   AF-A0AAX6BP56-F1
#
_cell.length_a   1.000
_cell.length_b   1.000
_cell.length_c   1.000
_cell.angle_alpha   90.00
_cell.angle_beta   90.00
_cell.angle_gamma   90.00
#
_symmetry.space_group_name_H-M   'P 1'
#
loop_
_entity.id
_entity.type
_entity.pdbx_description
1 polymer ?
#
loop_
_entity_poly.entity_id
_entity_poly.type
_entity_poly.pdbx_seq_one_letter_code
_entity_poly.pdbx_strand_id
1 'polypeptide(L)'
;MLLSNNDIKRELIKAKNLSIYPLVVENIKGSSINLTASAHAWDIKSKDSVVSTNKKKITIKGNSTVAIFTREAVWVSRRIGGTYHPRVSLVAKGLGNISTTLDPQWYGLSLVTVSNNTDEDIDIRVGEAFVSVMLYYLNSPATKGIIDNQASRPDLYSKFNLTEDDEEFLNQQWHRNYHGILENMKKSESYNYLVKDKRKFLIGANNFFSHPLTIAVYTGILAVLATILLNVLGFKD
;
A
#
# COMPACT_ATOMS: atom_id res chain seq x y z
N MET A 1 -11.34 -10.19 4.84
CA MET A 1 -12.01 -9.42 3.76
C MET A 1 -10.99 -8.52 3.06
N LEU A 2 -10.88 -8.58 1.72
CA LEU A 2 -9.97 -7.73 0.94
C LEU A 2 -10.38 -6.26 1.00
N LEU A 3 -9.41 -5.35 1.21
CA LEU A 3 -9.68 -3.92 1.26
C LEU A 3 -9.79 -3.34 -0.16
N SER A 4 -10.87 -2.59 -0.41
CA SER A 4 -11.00 -1.75 -1.60
C SER A 4 -10.11 -0.50 -1.50
N ASN A 5 -9.95 0.22 -2.61
CA ASN A 5 -9.32 1.54 -2.65
C ASN A 5 -9.92 2.52 -1.62
N ASN A 6 -11.24 2.48 -1.43
CA ASN A 6 -11.94 3.31 -0.45
C ASN A 6 -11.62 2.90 0.98
N ASP A 7 -11.54 1.60 1.25
CA ASP A 7 -11.15 1.08 2.56
C ASP A 7 -9.69 1.44 2.87
N ILE A 8 -8.78 1.28 1.90
CA ILE A 8 -7.38 1.66 1.99
C ILE A 8 -7.25 3.15 2.35
N LYS A 9 -7.88 4.03 1.56
CA LYS A 9 -7.86 5.49 1.82
C LYS A 9 -8.41 5.80 3.20
N ARG A 10 -9.50 5.14 3.61
CA ARG A 10 -10.09 5.33 4.95
C ARG A 10 -9.14 4.89 6.06
N GLU A 11 -8.46 3.76 5.94
CA GLU A 11 -7.51 3.28 6.94
C GLU A 11 -6.27 4.18 7.03
N LEU A 12 -5.75 4.66 5.90
CA LEU A 12 -4.66 5.64 5.86
C LEU A 12 -5.05 6.96 6.54
N ILE A 13 -6.23 7.51 6.24
CA ILE A 13 -6.73 8.75 6.86
C ILE A 13 -7.01 8.59 8.35
N LYS A 14 -7.58 7.44 8.76
CA LYS A 14 -7.78 7.15 10.19
C LYS A 14 -6.45 6.98 10.91
N ALA A 15 -5.43 6.48 10.21
CA ALA A 15 -4.08 6.26 10.72
C ALA A 15 -4.07 5.43 12.01
N LYS A 16 -4.98 4.43 12.08
CA LYS A 16 -5.16 3.54 13.25
C LYS A 16 -4.71 2.12 12.99
N ASN A 17 -4.96 1.59 11.79
CA ASN A 17 -4.65 0.19 11.46
C ASN A 17 -3.63 0.05 10.33
N LEU A 18 -3.34 1.14 9.61
CA LEU A 18 -2.47 1.17 8.45
C LEU A 18 -1.72 2.50 8.45
N SER A 19 -0.42 2.46 8.17
CA SER A 19 0.38 3.64 7.86
C SER A 19 1.38 3.28 6.77
N ILE A 20 1.54 4.17 5.79
CA ILE A 20 2.47 3.99 4.67
C ILE A 20 3.17 5.32 4.43
N TYR A 21 4.50 5.30 4.39
CA TYR A 21 5.28 6.49 4.09
C TYR A 21 6.59 6.13 3.36
N PRO A 22 6.99 6.90 2.34
CA PRO A 22 6.17 7.86 1.58
C PRO A 22 4.98 7.16 0.92
N LEU A 23 3.99 7.93 0.46
CA LEU A 23 2.84 7.41 -0.26
C LEU A 23 2.68 8.13 -1.58
N VAL A 24 2.62 7.37 -2.68
CA VAL A 24 2.23 7.85 -4.01
C VAL A 24 0.73 7.57 -4.17
N VAL A 25 -0.10 8.61 -4.17
CA VAL A 25 -1.57 8.45 -4.08
C VAL A 25 -2.13 7.74 -5.32
N GLU A 26 -1.53 8.00 -6.48
CA GLU A 26 -1.88 7.41 -7.77
C GLU A 26 -1.63 5.89 -7.80
N ASN A 27 -0.80 5.39 -6.87
CA ASN A 27 -0.53 3.97 -6.73
C ASN A 27 -1.57 3.20 -5.91
N ILE A 28 -2.57 3.88 -5.31
CA ILE A 28 -3.73 3.22 -4.73
C ILE A 28 -4.63 2.74 -5.88
N LYS A 29 -4.71 1.42 -6.07
CA LYS A 29 -5.54 0.75 -7.09
C LYS A 29 -6.82 0.23 -6.47
N GLY A 30 -7.69 -0.38 -7.28
CA GLY A 30 -9.03 -0.83 -6.87
C GLY A 30 -9.06 -1.70 -5.60
N SER A 31 -8.04 -2.55 -5.40
CA SER A 31 -7.94 -3.46 -4.25
C SER A 31 -6.51 -3.70 -3.77
N SER A 32 -5.58 -2.80 -4.12
CA SER A 32 -4.16 -2.94 -3.81
C SER A 32 -3.47 -1.59 -3.79
N ILE A 33 -2.22 -1.57 -3.32
CA ILE A 33 -1.33 -0.42 -3.42
C ILE A 33 -0.08 -0.87 -4.14
N ASN A 34 0.34 -0.15 -5.17
CA ASN A 34 1.61 -0.41 -5.82
C ASN A 34 2.75 0.27 -5.03
N LEU A 35 3.78 -0.50 -4.68
CA LEU A 35 4.98 0.01 -4.02
C LEU A 35 6.10 0.17 -5.05
N THR A 36 6.97 1.13 -4.81
CA THR A 36 7.97 1.62 -5.76
C THR A 36 9.38 1.17 -5.40
N ALA A 37 10.21 0.92 -6.41
CA ALA A 37 11.57 0.44 -6.22
C ALA A 37 12.45 1.55 -5.62
N SER A 38 13.21 1.24 -4.57
CA SER A 38 14.22 2.15 -4.02
C SER A 38 15.56 2.03 -4.75
N ALA A 39 16.52 2.88 -4.39
CA ALA A 39 17.90 2.77 -4.88
C ALA A 39 18.74 1.75 -4.08
N HIS A 40 18.08 0.86 -3.32
CA HIS A 40 18.71 -0.17 -2.50
C HIS A 40 18.29 -1.54 -3.04
N ALA A 41 19.12 -2.07 -3.93
CA ALA A 41 18.87 -3.31 -4.64
C ALA A 41 20.17 -4.08 -4.93
N TRP A 42 20.14 -5.40 -4.71
CA TRP A 42 21.32 -6.27 -4.85
C TRP A 42 20.99 -7.56 -5.58
N ASP A 43 21.97 -8.09 -6.31
CA ASP A 43 21.89 -9.44 -6.84
C ASP A 43 22.03 -10.47 -5.70
N ILE A 44 21.14 -11.48 -5.69
CA ILE A 44 21.14 -12.50 -4.64
C ILE A 44 22.38 -13.38 -4.69
N LYS A 45 22.96 -13.61 -5.87
CA LYS A 45 24.11 -14.50 -6.02
C LYS A 45 25.41 -13.75 -5.77
N SER A 46 25.65 -12.64 -6.48
CA SER A 46 26.90 -11.89 -6.37
C SER A 46 26.99 -11.03 -5.11
N LYS A 47 25.83 -10.69 -4.52
CA LYS A 47 25.68 -9.80 -3.37
C LYS A 47 25.94 -8.32 -3.67
N ASP A 48 26.27 -7.98 -4.90
CA ASP A 48 26.60 -6.62 -5.31
C ASP A 48 25.36 -5.82 -5.65
N SER A 49 25.50 -4.50 -5.55
CA SER A 49 24.47 -3.57 -5.99
C SER A 49 24.21 -3.70 -7.50
N VAL A 50 22.93 -3.71 -7.86
CA VAL A 50 22.46 -3.72 -9.26
C VAL A 50 21.95 -2.35 -9.71
N VAL A 51 22.26 -1.31 -8.93
CA VAL A 51 21.80 0.05 -9.14
C VAL A 51 22.85 0.84 -9.92
N SER A 52 22.43 1.60 -10.93
CA SER A 52 23.31 2.48 -11.68
C SER A 52 23.95 3.54 -10.79
N THR A 53 25.15 4.02 -11.13
CA THR A 53 25.92 5.01 -10.35
C THR A 53 25.13 6.28 -10.02
N ASN A 54 24.23 6.71 -10.91
CA ASN A 54 23.37 7.88 -10.69
C ASN A 54 22.12 7.60 -9.83
N LYS A 55 21.97 6.38 -9.27
CA LYS A 55 20.87 5.89 -8.44
C LYS A 55 19.46 6.05 -9.07
N LYS A 56 19.37 6.02 -10.41
CA LYS A 56 18.10 6.18 -11.15
C LYS A 56 17.57 4.89 -11.77
N LYS A 57 18.39 3.85 -11.90
CA LYS A 57 18.05 2.63 -12.64
C LYS A 57 18.55 1.39 -11.89
N ILE A 58 17.76 0.33 -11.92
CA ILE A 58 18.11 -1.00 -11.44
C ILE A 58 18.17 -1.89 -12.68
N THR A 59 19.30 -2.56 -12.91
CA THR A 59 19.47 -3.48 -14.05
C THR A 59 19.46 -4.91 -13.56
N ILE A 60 18.42 -5.65 -13.91
CA ILE A 60 18.27 -7.07 -13.57
C ILE A 60 18.81 -7.88 -14.73
N LYS A 61 20.00 -8.48 -14.54
CA LYS A 61 20.63 -9.26 -15.59
C LYS A 61 19.78 -10.45 -16.00
N GLY A 62 19.92 -10.90 -17.25
CA GLY A 62 19.34 -12.16 -17.70
C GLY A 62 19.65 -13.32 -16.74
N ASN A 63 18.66 -14.15 -16.45
CA ASN A 63 18.77 -15.31 -15.54
C ASN A 63 19.24 -14.99 -14.10
N SER A 64 19.09 -13.73 -13.65
CA SER A 64 19.49 -13.29 -12.32
C SER A 64 18.27 -13.06 -11.41
N THR A 65 18.50 -13.07 -10.10
CA THR A 65 17.47 -12.71 -9.11
C THR A 65 18.02 -11.62 -8.22
N VAL A 66 17.24 -10.54 -8.09
CA VAL A 66 17.62 -9.36 -7.31
C VAL A 66 16.68 -9.17 -6.14
N ALA A 67 17.19 -8.69 -5.01
CA ALA A 67 16.41 -8.24 -3.88
C ALA A 67 16.35 -6.70 -3.90
N ILE A 68 15.13 -6.14 -3.91
CA ILE A 68 14.89 -4.70 -4.03
C ILE A 68 14.08 -4.25 -2.83
N PHE A 69 14.56 -3.24 -2.10
CA PHE A 69 13.74 -2.57 -1.10
C PHE A 69 12.68 -1.68 -1.76
N THR A 70 11.46 -1.69 -1.22
CA THR A 70 10.48 -0.66 -1.52
C THR A 70 10.94 0.70 -0.99
N ARG A 71 10.50 1.79 -1.62
CA ARG A 71 10.69 3.15 -1.06
C ARG A 71 9.77 3.38 0.13
N GLU A 72 8.58 2.80 0.06
CA GLU A 72 7.55 2.92 1.07
C GLU A 72 7.82 1.95 2.22
N ALA A 73 7.85 2.49 3.44
CA ALA A 73 7.70 1.73 4.66
C ALA A 73 6.21 1.54 4.95
N VAL A 74 5.83 0.33 5.34
CA VAL A 74 4.45 -0.03 5.67
C VAL A 74 4.40 -0.40 7.14
N TRP A 75 3.35 0.02 7.85
CA TRP A 75 2.95 -0.54 9.14
C TRP A 75 1.48 -0.96 9.08
N VAL A 76 1.19 -2.14 9.64
CA VAL A 76 -0.17 -2.66 9.82
C VAL A 76 -0.41 -3.04 11.27
N SER A 77 -1.62 -2.83 11.77
CA SER A 77 -2.01 -3.29 13.11
C SER A 77 -2.28 -4.80 13.14
N ARG A 78 -2.57 -5.34 14.33
CA ARG A 78 -3.08 -6.71 14.54
C ARG A 78 -4.40 -7.04 13.83
N ARG A 79 -5.04 -6.10 13.12
CA ARG A 79 -6.31 -6.31 12.40
C ARG A 79 -6.16 -6.34 10.88
N ILE A 80 -4.96 -6.08 10.36
CA ILE A 80 -4.69 -6.08 8.93
C ILE A 80 -3.49 -6.99 8.66
N GLY A 81 -3.62 -7.85 7.67
CA GLY A 81 -2.50 -8.55 7.03
C GLY A 81 -2.49 -8.27 5.54
N GLY A 82 -1.56 -8.87 4.82
CA GLY A 82 -1.44 -8.67 3.38
C GLY A 82 -0.61 -9.72 2.66
N THR A 83 -0.53 -9.55 1.35
CA THR A 83 0.29 -10.38 0.45
C THR A 83 0.89 -9.51 -0.64
N TYR A 84 2.15 -9.75 -0.99
CA TYR A 84 2.84 -9.08 -2.08
C TYR A 84 2.68 -9.87 -3.38
N HIS A 85 2.40 -9.17 -4.47
CA HIS A 85 2.13 -9.75 -5.78
C HIS A 85 2.93 -9.06 -6.89
N PRO A 86 3.40 -9.82 -7.88
CA PRO A 86 4.01 -9.25 -9.07
C PRO A 86 2.99 -8.44 -9.88
N ARG A 87 3.50 -7.43 -10.59
CA ARG A 87 2.69 -6.66 -11.55
C ARG A 87 2.65 -7.37 -12.89
N VAL A 88 1.46 -7.56 -13.47
CA VAL A 88 1.27 -8.21 -14.79
C VAL A 88 2.15 -7.59 -15.87
N SER A 89 2.32 -6.26 -15.86
CA SER A 89 3.19 -5.55 -16.82
C SER A 89 4.67 -5.90 -16.73
N LEU A 90 5.14 -6.39 -15.57
CA LEU A 90 6.52 -6.87 -15.38
C LEU A 90 6.62 -8.36 -15.65
N VAL A 91 5.61 -9.14 -15.25
CA VAL A 91 5.52 -10.58 -15.57
C VAL A 91 5.49 -10.81 -17.08
N ALA A 92 4.77 -10.00 -17.83
CA ALA A 92 4.73 -10.07 -19.29
C ALA A 92 6.10 -9.77 -19.95
N LYS A 93 7.04 -9.14 -19.23
CA LYS A 93 8.43 -8.92 -19.68
C LYS A 93 9.37 -10.06 -19.26
N GLY A 94 8.87 -11.08 -18.55
CA GLY A 94 9.67 -12.18 -18.03
C GLY A 94 10.15 -12.02 -16.59
N LEU A 95 9.75 -10.95 -15.88
CA LEU A 95 10.07 -10.78 -14.46
C LEU A 95 9.09 -11.56 -13.57
N GLY A 96 9.61 -12.52 -12.82
CA GLY A 96 8.90 -13.21 -11.74
C GLY A 96 9.10 -12.54 -10.39
N ASN A 97 8.15 -12.72 -9.47
CA ASN A 97 8.29 -12.36 -8.06
C ASN A 97 7.84 -13.55 -7.22
N ILE A 98 8.59 -13.84 -6.15
CA ILE A 98 8.17 -14.81 -5.14
C ILE A 98 7.25 -14.08 -4.16
N SER A 99 5.94 -14.30 -4.28
CA SER A 99 4.94 -13.71 -3.40
C SER A 99 5.20 -14.06 -1.92
N THR A 100 5.21 -13.04 -1.08
CA THR A 100 5.40 -13.15 0.38
C THR A 100 4.22 -12.55 1.14
N THR A 101 4.13 -12.84 2.44
CA THR A 101 3.09 -12.30 3.32
C THR A 101 3.53 -10.99 3.97
N LEU A 102 2.55 -10.12 4.20
CA LEU A 102 2.64 -8.99 5.11
C LEU A 102 1.93 -9.39 6.39
N ASP A 103 2.69 -9.77 7.40
CA ASP A 103 2.14 -10.25 8.66
C ASP A 103 1.55 -9.09 9.49
N PRO A 104 0.51 -9.35 10.30
CA PRO A 104 -0.04 -8.33 11.20
C PRO A 104 1.03 -7.81 12.16
N GLN A 105 0.94 -6.52 12.50
CA GLN A 105 1.92 -5.83 13.37
C GLN A 105 3.30 -5.61 12.74
N TRP A 106 3.54 -6.06 11.52
CA TRP A 106 4.76 -5.75 10.78
C TRP A 106 4.92 -4.25 10.55
N TYR A 107 6.17 -3.78 10.63
CA TYR A 107 6.60 -2.47 10.15
C TYR A 107 7.96 -2.52 9.47
N GLY A 108 8.14 -1.68 8.46
CA GLY A 108 9.43 -1.45 7.82
C GLY A 108 9.34 -1.33 6.31
N LEU A 109 10.51 -1.24 5.69
CA LEU A 109 10.68 -1.37 4.25
C LEU A 109 10.49 -2.84 3.86
N SER A 110 9.87 -3.08 2.70
CA SER A 110 9.66 -4.44 2.21
C SER A 110 10.83 -4.81 1.29
N LEU A 111 11.56 -5.88 1.63
CA LEU A 111 12.56 -6.46 0.74
C LEU A 111 11.87 -7.46 -0.19
N VAL A 112 11.89 -7.18 -1.49
CA VAL A 112 11.11 -7.93 -2.48
C VAL A 112 12.05 -8.52 -3.52
N THR A 113 11.98 -9.83 -3.72
CA THR A 113 12.82 -10.55 -4.68
C THR A 113 12.16 -10.62 -6.05
N VAL A 114 12.92 -10.25 -7.08
CA VAL A 114 12.49 -10.24 -8.48
C VAL A 114 13.47 -11.09 -9.29
N SER A 115 12.96 -12.09 -10.00
CA SER A 115 13.75 -12.97 -10.87
C SER A 115 13.53 -12.60 -12.33
N ASN A 116 14.60 -12.47 -13.10
CA ASN A 116 14.52 -12.34 -14.55
C ASN A 116 14.68 -13.72 -15.18
N ASN A 117 13.60 -14.22 -15.79
CA ASN A 117 13.57 -15.54 -16.43
C ASN A 117 13.89 -15.47 -17.93
N THR A 118 14.38 -14.34 -18.41
CA THR A 118 14.82 -14.16 -19.79
C THR A 118 16.35 -14.11 -19.87
N ASP A 119 16.90 -14.24 -21.06
CA ASP A 119 18.34 -14.06 -21.32
C ASP A 119 18.74 -12.58 -21.49
N GLU A 120 17.77 -11.67 -21.56
CA GLU A 120 17.98 -10.24 -21.78
C GLU A 120 17.96 -9.46 -20.47
N ASP A 121 18.74 -8.39 -20.40
CA ASP A 121 18.73 -7.49 -19.24
C ASP A 121 17.43 -6.68 -19.19
N ILE A 122 16.82 -6.59 -18.00
CA ILE A 122 15.59 -5.83 -17.78
C ILE A 122 15.85 -4.70 -16.79
N ASP A 123 15.56 -3.47 -17.22
CA ASP A 123 15.69 -2.28 -16.40
C ASP A 123 14.38 -1.92 -15.67
N ILE A 124 14.51 -1.55 -14.40
CA ILE A 124 13.47 -0.89 -13.60
C ILE A 124 13.97 0.49 -13.21
N ARG A 125 13.15 1.53 -13.39
CA ARG A 125 13.51 2.87 -12.92
C ARG A 125 13.29 2.97 -11.41
N VAL A 126 14.24 3.57 -10.69
CA VAL A 126 14.06 3.88 -9.27
C VAL A 126 12.84 4.81 -9.12
N GLY A 127 11.94 4.47 -8.19
CA GLY A 127 10.64 5.13 -8.00
C GLY A 127 9.52 4.63 -8.91
N GLU A 128 9.78 3.68 -9.81
CA GLU A 128 8.73 2.98 -10.54
C GLU A 128 8.06 1.92 -9.66
N ALA A 129 6.74 1.78 -9.79
CA ALA A 129 5.99 0.72 -9.13
C ALA A 129 6.44 -0.66 -9.63
N PHE A 130 6.79 -1.58 -8.74
CA PHE A 130 7.29 -2.91 -9.15
C PHE A 130 6.61 -4.09 -8.45
N VAL A 131 5.90 -3.82 -7.35
CA VAL A 131 5.15 -4.83 -6.59
C VAL A 131 3.82 -4.24 -6.15
N SER A 132 2.80 -5.08 -5.99
CA SER A 132 1.50 -4.69 -5.45
C SER A 132 1.28 -5.37 -4.10
N VAL A 133 0.89 -4.61 -3.08
CA VAL A 133 0.42 -5.17 -1.81
C VAL A 133 -1.11 -5.20 -1.79
N MET A 134 -1.66 -6.37 -1.52
CA MET A 134 -3.08 -6.56 -1.20
C MET A 134 -3.23 -6.61 0.31
N LEU A 135 -4.25 -5.91 0.84
CA LEU A 135 -4.48 -5.80 2.28
C LEU A 135 -5.81 -6.46 2.65
N TYR A 136 -5.84 -7.16 3.76
CA TYR A 136 -7.02 -7.88 4.23
C TYR A 136 -7.33 -7.53 5.68
N TYR A 137 -8.60 -7.24 5.96
CA TYR A 137 -9.11 -7.28 7.33
C TYR A 137 -9.12 -8.71 7.83
N LEU A 138 -8.55 -8.90 9.02
CA LEU A 138 -8.65 -10.15 9.77
C LEU A 138 -9.98 -10.21 10.51
N ASN A 139 -10.60 -11.39 10.53
CA ASN A 139 -11.87 -11.60 11.24
C ASN A 139 -11.71 -11.40 12.76
N SER A 140 -10.59 -11.85 13.31
CA SER A 140 -10.19 -11.63 14.69
C SER A 140 -8.80 -11.01 14.73
N PRO A 141 -8.49 -10.18 15.72
CA PRO A 141 -7.16 -9.61 15.82
C PRO A 141 -6.10 -10.69 16.03
N ALA A 142 -4.99 -10.60 15.32
CA ALA A 142 -3.83 -11.46 15.52
C ALA A 142 -3.27 -11.32 16.94
N THR A 143 -2.77 -12.44 17.45
CA THR A 143 -2.08 -12.56 18.75
C THR A 143 -0.57 -12.72 18.61
N LYS A 144 -0.07 -12.85 17.38
CA LYS A 144 1.35 -12.95 17.00
C LYS A 144 1.74 -11.79 16.09
N GLY A 145 3.01 -11.38 16.08
CA GLY A 145 3.55 -10.38 15.14
C GLY A 145 4.40 -9.24 15.72
N ILE A 146 4.45 -9.01 17.03
CA ILE A 146 5.25 -7.90 17.62
C ILE A 146 6.75 -8.22 17.68
N ILE A 147 7.11 -9.50 17.86
CA ILE A 147 8.46 -9.90 18.33
C ILE A 147 9.17 -10.80 17.32
N ASP A 148 8.48 -11.29 16.30
CA ASP A 148 9.03 -12.38 15.48
C ASP A 148 10.15 -11.91 14.55
N ASN A 149 10.08 -10.67 14.05
CA ASN A 149 11.03 -10.15 13.07
C ASN A 149 11.35 -8.67 13.31
N GLN A 150 12.63 -8.30 13.18
CA GLN A 150 13.07 -6.90 13.25
C GLN A 150 12.63 -6.13 12.00
N ALA A 151 12.33 -4.83 12.16
CA ALA A 151 11.91 -3.94 11.08
C ALA A 151 12.88 -3.95 9.90
N SER A 152 12.36 -4.04 8.69
CA SER A 152 13.15 -4.07 7.44
C SER A 152 14.13 -5.27 7.34
N ARG A 153 14.07 -6.25 8.25
CA ARG A 153 14.83 -7.51 8.25
C ARG A 153 16.36 -7.38 8.08
N PRO A 154 17.08 -6.80 9.06
CA PRO A 154 18.55 -6.72 9.05
C PRO A 154 19.25 -8.05 8.85
N ASP A 155 18.67 -9.13 9.37
CA ASP A 155 19.14 -10.51 9.20
C ASP A 155 19.15 -11.00 7.74
N LEU A 156 18.36 -10.37 6.87
CA LEU A 156 18.31 -10.70 5.45
C LEU A 156 19.28 -9.86 4.62
N TYR A 157 19.28 -8.54 4.83
CA TYR A 157 20.06 -7.63 4.00
C TYR A 157 21.53 -7.49 4.41
N SER A 158 21.90 -7.85 5.64
CA SER A 158 23.31 -7.81 6.09
C SER A 158 24.21 -8.80 5.34
N LYS A 159 23.65 -9.64 4.48
CA LYS A 159 24.35 -10.60 3.62
C LYS A 159 24.78 -10.01 2.29
N PHE A 160 24.38 -8.78 1.99
CA PHE A 160 24.74 -8.06 0.78
C PHE A 160 25.98 -7.19 0.99
N ASN A 161 26.65 -6.83 -0.11
CA ASN A 161 27.76 -5.88 -0.09
C ASN A 161 27.19 -4.46 -0.01
N LEU A 162 26.88 -4.01 1.21
CA LEU A 162 26.30 -2.70 1.49
C LEU A 162 27.35 -1.60 1.35
N THR A 163 26.95 -0.46 0.80
CA THR A 163 27.73 0.78 0.89
C THR A 163 27.41 1.52 2.18
N GLU A 164 28.25 2.50 2.56
CA GLU A 164 27.98 3.36 3.72
C GLU A 164 26.62 4.08 3.59
N ASP A 165 26.28 4.56 2.40
CA ASP A 165 24.97 5.15 2.09
C ASP A 165 23.81 4.18 2.35
N ASP A 166 24.00 2.88 2.02
CA ASP A 166 22.98 1.86 2.24
C ASP A 166 22.78 1.63 3.74
N GLU A 167 23.88 1.51 4.49
CA GLU A 167 23.84 1.34 5.94
C GLU A 167 23.21 2.55 6.63
N GLU A 168 23.58 3.77 6.24
CA GLU A 168 23.00 4.99 6.78
C GLU A 168 21.48 5.00 6.56
N PHE A 169 21.03 4.79 5.32
CA PHE A 169 19.61 4.77 4.98
C PHE A 169 18.85 3.69 5.74
N LEU A 170 19.35 2.45 5.77
CA LEU A 170 18.70 1.32 6.42
C LEU A 170 18.69 1.41 7.96
N ASN A 171 19.49 2.30 8.55
CA ASN A 171 19.47 2.60 9.98
C ASN A 171 18.60 3.80 10.38
N GLN A 172 18.01 4.51 9.41
CA GLN A 172 17.13 5.65 9.69
C GLN A 172 15.88 5.25 10.48
N GLN A 173 15.58 6.00 11.53
CA GLN A 173 14.51 5.66 12.47
C GLN A 173 13.10 5.85 11.89
N TRP A 174 12.93 6.64 10.83
CA TRP A 174 11.61 6.93 10.28
C TRP A 174 10.89 5.69 9.73
N HIS A 175 11.63 4.67 9.25
CA HIS A 175 11.06 3.41 8.77
C HIS A 175 11.21 2.24 9.75
N ARG A 176 12.03 2.37 10.80
CA ARG A 176 12.34 1.29 11.74
C ARG A 176 11.42 1.19 12.95
N ASN A 177 10.39 2.02 13.03
CA ASN A 177 9.36 1.90 14.05
C ASN A 177 8.05 2.52 13.55
N TYR A 178 6.92 2.08 14.11
CA TYR A 178 5.62 2.54 13.63
C TYR A 178 5.38 4.03 13.88
N HIS A 179 5.93 4.61 14.96
CA HIS A 179 5.76 6.04 15.26
C HIS A 179 6.39 6.90 14.16
N GLY A 180 7.62 6.55 13.75
CA GLY A 180 8.33 7.19 12.65
C GLY A 180 7.52 7.16 11.36
N ILE A 181 6.98 6.00 10.98
CA ILE A 181 6.19 5.85 9.75
C ILE A 181 4.91 6.70 9.85
N LEU A 182 4.21 6.63 10.98
CA LEU A 182 2.96 7.35 11.22
C LEU A 182 3.14 8.87 11.22
N GLU A 183 4.16 9.37 11.89
CA GLU A 183 4.44 10.81 11.97
C GLU A 183 4.82 11.38 10.61
N ASN A 184 5.71 10.69 9.88
CA ASN A 184 6.11 11.12 8.55
C ASN A 184 4.95 11.03 7.56
N MET A 185 4.11 9.99 7.64
CA MET A 185 2.87 9.92 6.88
C MET A 185 1.99 11.13 7.16
N LYS A 186 1.71 11.45 8.43
CA LYS A 186 0.83 12.59 8.79
C LYS A 186 1.37 13.95 8.35
N LYS A 187 2.69 14.10 8.27
CA LYS A 187 3.35 15.33 7.81
C LYS A 187 3.42 15.43 6.28
N SER A 188 3.16 14.35 5.54
CA SER A 188 3.34 14.32 4.09
C SER A 188 2.26 15.09 3.32
N GLU A 189 2.64 15.60 2.15
CA GLU A 189 1.70 16.21 1.20
C GLU A 189 0.63 15.22 0.74
N SER A 190 0.99 13.96 0.51
CA SER A 190 0.07 12.92 0.07
C SER A 190 -1.01 12.61 1.11
N TYR A 191 -0.67 12.60 2.41
CA TYR A 191 -1.66 12.45 3.47
C TYR A 191 -2.58 13.67 3.55
N ASN A 192 -2.01 14.88 3.50
CA ASN A 192 -2.78 16.12 3.49
C ASN A 192 -3.76 16.18 2.30
N TYR A 193 -3.33 15.70 1.13
CA TYR A 193 -4.17 15.53 -0.03
C TYR A 193 -5.34 14.58 0.25
N LEU A 194 -5.09 13.37 0.77
CA LEU A 194 -6.14 12.39 1.09
C LEU A 194 -7.17 12.93 2.10
N VAL A 195 -6.73 13.64 3.13
CA VAL A 195 -7.63 14.24 4.12
C VAL A 195 -8.50 15.32 3.49
N LYS A 196 -7.92 16.19 2.65
CA LYS A 196 -8.65 17.25 1.94
C LYS A 196 -9.65 16.66 0.94
N ASP A 197 -9.25 15.65 0.18
CA ASP A 197 -10.09 14.94 -0.80
C ASP A 197 -11.35 14.37 -0.13
N LYS A 198 -11.17 13.64 0.99
CA LYS A 198 -12.31 13.12 1.77
C LYS A 198 -13.24 14.22 2.28
N ARG A 199 -12.70 15.35 2.76
CA ARG A 199 -13.52 16.48 3.22
C ARG A 199 -14.32 17.10 2.06
N LYS A 200 -13.70 17.30 0.90
CA LYS A 200 -14.37 17.79 -0.31
C LYS A 200 -15.53 16.88 -0.72
N PHE A 201 -15.31 15.56 -0.71
CA PHE A 201 -16.36 14.59 -1.00
C PHE A 201 -17.53 14.69 -0.01
N LEU A 202 -17.26 14.77 1.29
CA LEU A 202 -18.31 14.91 2.32
C LEU A 202 -19.09 16.22 2.19
N ILE A 203 -18.40 17.33 1.92
CA ILE A 203 -19.05 18.63 1.70
C ILE A 203 -19.90 18.59 0.43
N GLY A 204 -19.39 18.03 -0.68
CA GLY A 204 -20.13 17.88 -1.92
C GLY A 204 -21.38 17.01 -1.76
N ALA A 205 -21.26 15.88 -1.06
CA ALA A 205 -22.39 15.03 -0.73
C ALA A 205 -23.42 15.78 0.14
N ASN A 206 -22.99 16.45 1.20
CA ASN A 206 -23.88 17.23 2.06
C ASN A 206 -24.61 18.32 1.27
N ASN A 207 -23.90 19.08 0.44
CA ASN A 207 -24.49 20.11 -0.42
C ASN A 207 -25.49 19.53 -1.43
N PHE A 208 -25.25 18.32 -1.93
CA PHE A 208 -26.20 17.62 -2.80
C PHE A 208 -27.47 17.21 -2.03
N PHE A 209 -27.34 16.64 -0.83
CA PHE A 209 -28.49 16.20 -0.03
C PHE A 209 -29.27 17.37 0.61
N SER A 210 -28.63 18.53 0.82
CA SER A 210 -29.28 19.73 1.35
C SER A 210 -29.85 20.66 0.28
N HIS A 211 -29.76 20.30 -1.00
CA HIS A 211 -30.28 21.12 -2.10
C HIS A 211 -31.82 21.10 -2.12
N PRO A 212 -32.53 22.24 -2.28
CA PRO A 212 -34.00 22.28 -2.23
C PRO A 212 -34.71 21.30 -3.18
N LEU A 213 -34.19 21.14 -4.40
CA LEU A 213 -34.71 20.18 -5.37
C LEU A 213 -34.54 18.71 -4.94
N THR A 214 -33.39 18.35 -4.35
CA THR A 214 -33.17 16.96 -3.90
C THR A 214 -34.05 16.66 -2.69
N ILE A 215 -34.20 17.60 -1.76
CA ILE A 215 -35.15 17.51 -0.65
C ILE A 215 -36.56 17.29 -1.18
N ALA A 216 -37.04 18.09 -2.13
CA ALA A 216 -38.38 17.97 -2.72
C ALA A 216 -38.61 16.60 -3.38
N VAL A 217 -37.61 16.05 -4.06
CA VAL A 217 -37.68 14.70 -4.64
C VAL A 217 -37.77 13.64 -3.54
N TYR A 218 -36.95 13.73 -2.48
CA TYR A 218 -36.99 12.77 -1.37
C TYR A 218 -38.32 12.83 -0.61
N THR A 219 -38.85 14.01 -0.31
CA THR A 219 -40.18 14.14 0.32
C THR A 219 -41.29 13.61 -0.57
N GLY A 220 -41.22 13.85 -1.88
CA GLY A 220 -42.17 13.28 -2.85
C GLY A 220 -42.16 11.74 -2.84
N ILE A 221 -40.97 11.13 -2.90
CA ILE A 221 -40.81 9.66 -2.85
C ILE A 221 -41.33 9.09 -1.53
N LEU A 222 -40.98 9.72 -0.39
CA LEU A 222 -41.44 9.29 0.93
C LEU A 222 -42.96 9.39 1.08
N ALA A 223 -43.58 10.45 0.54
CA ALA A 223 -45.04 10.61 0.56
C ALA A 223 -45.75 9.53 -0.25
N VAL A 224 -45.23 9.21 -1.45
CA VAL A 224 -45.77 8.11 -2.28
C VAL A 224 -45.62 6.76 -1.59
N LEU A 225 -44.44 6.47 -1.02
CA LEU A 225 -44.21 5.22 -0.27
C LEU A 225 -45.13 5.12 0.94
N ALA A 226 -45.31 6.20 1.71
CA ALA A 226 -46.24 6.24 2.84
C ALA A 226 -47.69 5.97 2.38
N THR A 227 -48.09 6.54 1.24
CA THR A 227 -49.44 6.33 0.67
C THR A 227 -49.65 4.88 0.25
N ILE A 228 -48.65 4.27 -0.40
CA ILE A 228 -48.69 2.85 -0.78
C ILE A 228 -48.73 1.96 0.48
N LEU A 229 -47.90 2.26 1.49
CA LEU A 229 -47.89 1.50 2.75
C LEU A 229 -49.25 1.59 3.44
N LEU A 230 -49.85 2.77 3.49
CA LEU A 230 -51.19 2.98 4.06
C LEU A 230 -52.26 2.23 3.27
N ASN A 231 -52.19 2.18 1.94
CA ASN A 231 -53.14 1.44 1.11
C ASN A 231 -52.96 -0.10 1.18
N VAL A 232 -51.76 -0.58 1.55
CA VAL A 232 -51.46 -2.01 1.65
C VAL A 232 -51.68 -2.55 3.07
N LEU A 233 -51.41 -1.74 4.10
CA LEU A 233 -51.56 -2.11 5.52
C LEU A 233 -52.86 -1.60 6.15
N GLY A 234 -53.46 -0.55 5.61
CA GLY A 234 -54.73 0.02 6.05
C GLY A 234 -55.83 -0.29 5.04
N PHE A 235 -56.90 -0.91 5.54
CA PHE A 235 -58.14 -1.27 4.83
C PHE A 235 -58.03 -2.49 3.91
N LYS A 236 -57.72 -3.64 4.50
CA LYS A 236 -58.61 -4.80 4.31
C LYS A 236 -59.68 -4.75 5.39
N ASP A 237 -60.77 -4.06 5.09
CA ASP A 237 -62.09 -4.48 5.57
C ASP A 237 -62.55 -5.66 4.70
#